data_AF-A0A7J3WHI0-F1
#
_entry.id   AF-A0A7J3WHI0-F1
#
_cell.length_a   1.000
_cell.length_b   1.000
_cell.length_c   1.000
_cell.angle_alpha   90.00
_cell.angle_beta   90.00
_cell.angle_gamma   90.00
#
_symmetry.space_group_name_H-M   'P 1'
#
loop_
_entity.id
_entity.type
_entity.pdbx_description
1 polymer ?
#
loop_
_entity_poly.entity_id
_entity_poly.type
_entity_poly.pdbx_seq_one_letter_code
_entity_poly.pdbx_strand_id
1 'polypeptide(L)' 'MSVISVKVHKSIKERMEKFRGVVDWPEEIRRAIVAKLEELERKQAVEEAVKLLEKVKPATLGTAAELVREDRDSH' A
#
# COMPACT_ATOMS: atom_id res chain seq x y z
N MET A 1 24.26 1.50 -1.08
CA MET A 1 23.37 0.96 -2.14
C MET A 1 23.52 -0.55 -2.17
N SER A 2 22.42 -1.28 -2.38
CA SER A 2 22.44 -2.73 -2.64
C SER A 2 22.19 -2.98 -4.12
N VAL A 3 22.82 -4.00 -4.70
CA VAL A 3 22.65 -4.39 -6.10
C VAL A 3 21.84 -5.67 -6.16
N ILE A 4 20.77 -5.66 -6.97
CA ILE A 4 19.98 -6.85 -7.28
C ILE A 4 20.23 -7.26 -8.73
N SER A 5 20.40 -8.56 -8.97
CA SER A 5 20.49 -9.13 -10.32
C SER A 5 19.21 -9.89 -10.62
N VAL A 6 18.45 -9.44 -11.61
CA VAL A 6 17.17 -10.04 -12.01
C VAL A 6 17.34 -10.77 -13.34
N LYS A 7 16.90 -12.02 -13.41
CA LYS A 7 16.91 -12.80 -14.65
C LYS A 7 15.70 -12.39 -15.49
N VAL A 8 15.97 -12.00 -16.73
CA VAL A 8 14.93 -11.64 -17.71
C VAL A 8 15.09 -12.49 -18.97
N HIS A 9 13.99 -12.72 -19.68
CA HIS A 9 14.03 -13.35 -21.00
C HIS A 9 14.92 -12.55 -21.95
N LYS A 10 15.69 -13.25 -22.79
CA LYS A 10 16.63 -12.62 -23.75
C LYS A 10 15.96 -11.58 -24.63
N SER A 11 14.76 -11.87 -25.13
CA SER A 11 13.96 -10.95 -25.96
C SER A 11 13.61 -9.63 -25.26
N ILE A 12 13.41 -9.64 -23.95
CA ILE A 12 13.16 -8.43 -23.17
C ILE A 12 14.43 -7.60 -23.07
N LYS A 13 15.56 -8.24 -22.75
CA LYS A 13 16.86 -7.56 -22.66
C LYS A 13 17.24 -6.89 -23.98
N GLU A 14 17.03 -7.57 -25.11
CA GLU A 14 17.27 -7.01 -26.44
C GLU A 14 16.40 -5.78 -26.71
N ARG A 15 15.12 -5.83 -26.34
CA ARG A 15 14.21 -4.68 -26.46
C ARG A 15 14.64 -3.52 -25.57
N MET A 16 15.06 -3.80 -24.33
CA MET A 16 15.57 -2.77 -23.43
C MET A 16 16.81 -2.09 -24.03
N GLU A 17 17.75 -2.87 -24.55
CA GLU A 17 18.98 -2.32 -25.13
C GLU A 17 18.70 -1.44 -26.36
N LYS A 18 17.72 -1.83 -27.19
CA LYS A 18 17.26 -1.01 -28.33
C LYS A 18 16.82 0.41 -27.91
N PHE A 19 16.24 0.57 -26.72
CA PHE A 19 15.73 1.85 -26.22
C PHE A 19 16.59 2.49 -25.14
N ARG A 20 17.80 1.97 -24.88
CA ARG A 20 18.68 2.46 -23.82
C ARG A 20 19.09 3.94 -23.98
N GLY A 21 19.07 4.48 -25.21
CA GLY A 21 19.32 5.90 -25.47
C GLY A 21 18.12 6.82 -25.21
N VAL A 22 16.95 6.25 -24.93
CA VAL A 22 15.69 6.98 -24.70
C VAL A 22 15.20 6.78 -23.27
N VAL A 23 15.42 5.60 -22.70
CA VAL A 23 14.92 5.22 -21.37
C VAL A 23 16.09 4.93 -20.43
N ASP A 24 16.09 5.60 -19.28
CA ASP A 24 16.92 5.24 -18.12
C ASP A 24 16.31 4.02 -17.42
N TRP A 25 16.70 2.83 -17.87
CA TRP A 25 16.19 1.57 -17.32
C TRP A 25 16.48 1.38 -15.82
N PRO A 26 17.68 1.69 -15.30
CA PRO A 26 17.92 1.67 -13.86
C PRO A 26 16.89 2.47 -13.06
N GLU A 27 16.63 3.72 -13.45
CA GLU A 27 15.67 4.57 -12.73
C GLU A 27 14.22 4.15 -12.94
N GLU A 28 13.86 3.70 -14.14
CA GLU A 28 12.51 3.17 -14.41
C GLU A 28 12.21 1.92 -13.58
N ILE A 29 13.16 0.98 -13.49
CA ILE A 29 13.01 -0.23 -12.67
C ILE A 29 12.93 0.14 -11.20
N ARG A 30 13.76 1.08 -10.73
CA ARG A 30 13.72 1.56 -9.34
C ARG A 30 12.34 2.12 -9.00
N ARG A 31 11.79 3.00 -9.85
CA ARG A 31 10.44 3.57 -9.67
C ARG A 31 9.37 2.49 -9.65
N ALA A 32 9.44 1.52 -10.57
CA ALA A 32 8.48 0.43 -10.62
C ALA A 32 8.50 -0.42 -9.34
N ILE A 33 9.69 -0.70 -8.79
CA ILE A 33 9.83 -1.45 -7.53
C ILE A 33 9.25 -0.65 -6.36
N VAL A 34 9.60 0.64 -6.25
CA VAL A 34 9.08 1.50 -5.17
C VAL A 34 7.56 1.58 -5.22
N ALA A 35 6.98 1.87 -6.38
CA ALA A 35 5.53 1.94 -6.55
C ALA A 35 4.84 0.61 -6.17
N LYS A 36 5.48 -0.54 -6.49
CA LYS A 36 4.94 -1.84 -6.12
C LYS A 36 4.99 -2.09 -4.62
N LEU A 37 6.06 -1.68 -3.94
CA LEU A 37 6.18 -1.77 -2.48
C LEU A 37 5.12 -0.92 -1.78
N GLU A 38 4.94 0.34 -2.19
CA GLU A 38 3.92 1.23 -1.63
C GLU A 38 2.49 0.69 -1.83
N GLU A 39 2.22 0.03 -2.97
CA GLU A 39 0.94 -0.66 -3.20
C GLU A 39 0.73 -1.80 -2.18
N LEU A 40 1.75 -2.63 -1.94
CA LEU A 40 1.67 -3.76 -1.02
C LEU A 40 1.55 -3.29 0.43
N GLU A 41 2.33 -2.30 0.83
CA GLU A 41 2.28 -1.71 2.17
C GLU A 41 0.92 -1.10 2.47
N ARG A 42 0.32 -0.37 1.52
CA ARG A 42 -1.04 0.17 1.67
C ARG A 42 -2.07 -0.94 1.84
N LYS A 43 -1.98 -2.01 1.04
CA LYS A 43 -2.88 -3.16 1.17
C LYS A 43 -2.76 -3.83 2.54
N GLN A 44 -1.53 -4.04 2.99
CA GLN A 44 -1.26 -4.63 4.31
C GLN A 44 -1.80 -3.74 5.44
N ALA A 45 -1.58 -2.42 5.38
CA ALA A 45 -2.08 -1.49 6.39
C ALA A 45 -3.62 -1.51 6.50
N VAL A 46 -4.32 -1.58 5.37
CA VAL A 46 -5.79 -1.71 5.35
C VAL A 46 -6.21 -3.06 5.95
N GLU A 47 -5.55 -4.15 5.57
CA GLU A 47 -5.87 -5.48 6.10
C GLU A 47 -5.65 -5.57 7.61
N GLU A 48 -4.57 -4.98 8.12
CA GLU A 48 -4.29 -4.89 9.55
C GLU A 48 -5.33 -4.05 10.30
N ALA A 49 -5.74 -2.91 9.73
CA ALA A 49 -6.80 -2.09 10.31
C ALA A 49 -8.14 -2.84 10.38
N VAL A 50 -8.52 -3.58 9.33
CA VAL A 50 -9.72 -4.41 9.32
C VAL A 50 -9.64 -5.51 10.39
N LYS A 51 -8.51 -6.24 10.47
CA LYS A 51 -8.30 -7.27 11.50
C LYS A 51 -8.37 -6.71 12.92
N LEU A 52 -7.94 -5.46 13.14
CA LEU A 52 -8.07 -4.80 14.44
C LEU A 52 -9.55 -4.50 14.74
N LEU A 53 -10.30 -3.97 13.77
CA LEU A 53 -11.72 -3.66 13.93
C LEU A 53 -12.58 -4.90 14.15
N GLU A 54 -12.25 -6.02 13.51
CA GLU A 54 -12.96 -7.31 13.70
C GLU A 54 -12.90 -7.81 15.16
N LYS A 55 -11.87 -7.42 15.91
CA LYS A 55 -11.76 -7.77 17.34
C LYS A 55 -12.64 -6.90 18.24
N VAL A 56 -13.17 -5.79 17.72
CA VAL A 56 -14.00 -4.86 18.48
C VAL A 56 -15.46 -5.30 18.38
N LYS A 57 -16.11 -5.46 19.54
CA LYS A 57 -17.54 -5.77 19.58
C LYS A 57 -18.33 -4.59 18.97
N PRO A 58 -19.28 -4.84 18.05
CA PRO A 58 -20.15 -3.80 17.54
C PRO A 58 -20.89 -3.08 18.67
N ALA A 59 -21.03 -1.76 18.55
CA ALA A 59 -21.85 -0.98 19.46
C ALA A 59 -23.32 -1.43 19.40
N THR A 60 -24.00 -1.39 20.55
CA THR A 60 -25.42 -1.70 20.63
C THR A 60 -26.25 -0.59 19.98
N LEU A 61 -27.47 -0.93 19.55
CA LEU A 61 -28.40 0.07 19.04
C LEU A 61 -28.66 1.14 20.12
N GLY A 62 -28.53 2.41 19.75
CA GLY A 62 -28.75 3.54 20.66
C GLY A 62 -27.49 4.07 21.35
N THR A 63 -26.36 3.36 21.31
CA THR A 63 -25.10 3.80 21.95
C THR A 63 -24.65 5.19 21.48
N ALA A 64 -24.80 5.51 20.19
CA ALA A 64 -24.47 6.85 19.69
C ALA A 64 -25.38 7.95 20.25
N ALA A 65 -26.68 7.66 20.40
CA ALA A 65 -27.65 8.64 20.93
C ALA A 65 -27.48 8.85 22.44
N GLU A 66 -27.08 7.80 23.17
CA GLU A 66 -26.74 7.86 24.58
C GLU A 66 -25.49 8.72 24.81
N LEU A 67 -24.40 8.44 24.10
CA LEU A 67 -23.14 9.20 24.20
C LEU A 67 -23.32 10.69 23.90
N VAL A 68 -24.08 11.04 22.85
CA VAL A 68 -24.35 12.45 22.50
C VAL A 68 -25.22 13.15 23.55
N ARG A 69 -26.16 12.42 24.17
CA ARG A 69 -27.00 12.97 25.23
C ARG A 69 -26.20 13.20 26.50
N GLU A 70 -25.36 12.24 26.89
CA GLU A 70 -24.47 12.36 28.05
C GLU A 70 -23.52 13.57 27.93
N ASP A 71 -22.87 13.74 26.77
CA ASP A 71 -21.96 14.86 26.52
C ASP A 71 -22.67 16.22 26.60
N ARG A 72 -23.87 16.31 26.00
CA ARG A 72 -24.69 17.53 26.05
C ARG A 72 -25.16 17.86 27.47
N ASP A 73 -25.63 16.86 28.20
CA ASP A 73 -26.23 17.05 29.53
C ASP A 73 -25.15 17.23 30.63
N SER A 74 -23.87 17.06 30.29
CA SER A 74 -22.69 17.27 31.17
C SER A 74 -22.09 18.69 31.09
N HIS A 75 -22.71 19.60 30.33
CA HIS A 75 -22.33 21.02 30.17
C HIS A 75 -23.45 21.97 30.60
#